data_AF-A0A084Y2E7-F1
#
_entry.id   AF-A0A084Y2E7-F1
#
_cell.length_a   1.000
_cell.length_b   1.000
_cell.length_c   1.000
_cell.angle_alpha   90.00
_cell.angle_beta   90.00
_cell.angle_gamma   90.00
#
_symmetry.space_group_name_H-M   'P 1'
#
loop_
_entity.id
_entity.type
_entity.pdbx_description
1 polymer ?
#
loop_
_entity_poly.entity_id
_entity_poly.type
_entity_poly.pdbx_seq_one_letter_code
_entity_poly.pdbx_strand_id
1 'polypeptide(L)'
;MNNPSPLEPEGVRELPKAGWSPPSALRQDPLRQDDYFNLSSVLDRAWRQAAIGKGAVRHGQSLPFEEQPMLSISRLLGSHVGLLYQAIKKAQESQRLPTEVAVKELLGAINYLAGAVIFLEEKHGKAP
;
A
#
# COMPACT_ATOMS: atom_id res chain seq x y z
N MET A 1 -10.10 45.97 -9.32
CA MET A 1 -9.29 45.12 -8.42
C MET A 1 -9.60 43.68 -8.78
N ASN A 2 -8.76 43.03 -9.60
CA ASN A 2 -8.94 41.63 -9.98
C ASN A 2 -8.03 40.78 -9.11
N ASN A 3 -8.59 39.83 -8.37
CA ASN A 3 -7.84 38.78 -7.67
C ASN A 3 -7.20 37.84 -8.70
N PRO A 4 -5.94 37.41 -8.52
CA PRO A 4 -5.37 36.36 -9.35
C PRO A 4 -6.01 34.99 -9.01
N SER A 5 -6.24 34.21 -10.07
CA SER A 5 -6.70 32.82 -10.04
C SER A 5 -5.80 31.92 -9.18
N PRO A 6 -6.32 30.87 -8.51
CA PRO A 6 -5.48 29.88 -7.84
C PRO A 6 -4.57 29.21 -8.87
N LEU A 7 -3.30 29.04 -8.51
CA LEU A 7 -2.34 28.24 -9.27
C LEU A 7 -2.84 26.79 -9.30
N GLU A 8 -3.19 26.31 -10.50
CA GLU A 8 -3.37 24.88 -10.76
C GLU A 8 -2.07 24.15 -10.38
N PRO A 9 -2.10 23.08 -9.56
CA PRO A 9 -0.89 22.37 -9.18
C PRO A 9 -0.34 21.64 -10.41
N GLU A 10 0.89 22.02 -10.80
CA GLU A 10 1.63 21.35 -11.86
C GLU A 10 1.71 19.83 -11.60
N GLY A 11 1.22 19.04 -12.56
CA GLY A 11 1.84 17.76 -12.87
C GLY A 11 1.35 16.51 -12.13
N VAL A 12 0.10 16.42 -11.69
CA VAL A 12 -0.46 15.08 -11.38
C VAL A 12 -0.82 14.38 -12.69
N ARG A 13 0.17 13.74 -13.31
CA ARG A 13 -0.03 12.93 -14.51
C ARG A 13 -0.86 11.70 -14.13
N GLU A 14 -2.12 11.65 -14.58
CA GLU A 14 -2.98 10.48 -14.38
C GLU A 14 -2.30 9.22 -14.93
N LEU A 15 -2.18 8.19 -14.08
CA LEU A 15 -1.66 6.88 -14.48
C LEU A 15 -2.74 6.14 -15.32
N PRO A 16 -2.39 5.58 -16.48
CA PRO A 16 -3.35 4.89 -17.35
C PRO A 16 -3.96 3.65 -16.67
N LYS A 17 -5.25 3.41 -16.91
CA LYS A 17 -6.10 2.45 -16.18
C LYS A 17 -5.94 0.97 -16.58
N ALA A 18 -4.87 0.55 -17.24
CA ALA A 18 -4.65 -0.86 -17.54
C ALA A 18 -3.16 -1.16 -17.68
N GLY A 19 -2.66 -2.14 -16.91
CA GLY A 19 -1.33 -2.72 -17.04
C GLY A 19 -0.20 -1.71 -16.86
N TRP A 20 0.21 -1.46 -15.61
CA TRP A 20 1.44 -0.72 -15.35
C TRP A 20 2.63 -1.48 -15.94
N SER A 21 3.07 -1.06 -17.13
CA SER A 21 4.41 -1.33 -17.61
C SER A 21 5.29 -0.16 -17.18
N PRO A 22 6.34 -0.38 -16.38
CA PRO A 22 7.26 0.70 -16.04
C PRO A 22 7.80 1.31 -17.35
N PRO A 23 7.85 2.65 -17.44
CA PRO A 23 8.47 3.33 -18.58
C PRO A 23 9.84 2.72 -18.85
N SER A 24 10.21 2.55 -20.14
CA SER A 24 11.50 1.98 -20.55
C SER A 24 12.71 2.64 -19.87
N ALA A 25 12.56 3.90 -19.43
CA ALA A 25 13.53 4.65 -18.64
C ALA A 25 13.89 4.03 -17.27
N LEU A 26 13.02 3.20 -16.67
CA LEU A 26 13.34 2.45 -15.44
C LEU A 26 14.12 1.15 -15.70
N ARG A 27 14.18 0.67 -16.95
CA ARG A 27 14.84 -0.60 -17.31
C ARG A 27 16.32 -0.46 -17.67
N GLN A 28 16.82 0.75 -17.90
CA GLN A 28 18.12 0.94 -18.57
C GLN A 28 19.18 1.64 -17.70
N ASP A 29 18.90 1.90 -16.42
CA ASP A 29 19.88 2.51 -15.53
C ASP A 29 20.15 1.60 -14.30
N PRO A 30 21.18 0.74 -14.36
CA PRO A 30 21.59 -0.10 -13.24
C PRO A 30 21.89 0.70 -11.96
N LEU A 31 22.31 1.96 -12.09
CA LEU A 31 22.64 2.83 -10.95
C LEU A 31 21.40 3.20 -10.14
N ARG A 32 20.21 3.23 -10.77
CA ARG A 32 18.95 3.55 -10.08
C ARG A 32 18.37 2.36 -9.30
N GLN A 33 18.73 1.13 -9.63
CA GLN A 33 18.25 -0.04 -8.87
C GLN A 33 18.83 -0.04 -7.45
N ASP A 34 20.10 0.35 -7.30
CA ASP A 34 20.76 0.46 -6.00
C ASP A 34 20.19 1.62 -5.16
N ASP A 35 19.81 2.74 -5.79
CA ASP A 35 19.19 3.90 -5.12
C ASP A 35 17.87 3.55 -4.40
N TYR A 36 17.12 2.58 -4.92
CA TYR A 36 15.83 2.16 -4.34
C TYR A 36 15.92 0.89 -3.48
N PHE A 37 17.13 0.35 -3.24
CA PHE A 37 17.30 -0.89 -2.49
C PHE A 37 16.62 -0.88 -1.12
N ASN A 38 16.73 0.23 -0.39
CA ASN A 38 16.10 0.34 0.93
C ASN A 38 14.57 0.33 0.85
N LEU A 39 13.99 0.98 -0.16
CA LEU A 39 12.55 0.97 -0.38
C LEU A 39 12.07 -0.43 -0.79
N SER A 40 12.74 -1.07 -1.75
CA SER A 40 12.39 -2.43 -2.19
C SER A 40 12.50 -3.44 -1.06
N SER A 41 13.52 -3.32 -0.21
CA SER A 41 13.70 -4.11 1.01
C SER A 41 12.52 -3.94 1.99
N VAL A 42 12.03 -2.71 2.20
CA VAL A 42 10.86 -2.46 3.05
C VAL A 42 9.60 -3.11 2.47
N LEU A 43 9.39 -3.00 1.16
CA LEU A 43 8.23 -3.60 0.48
C LEU A 43 8.27 -5.13 0.51
N ASP A 44 9.43 -5.75 0.25
CA ASP A 44 9.63 -7.19 0.38
C ASP A 44 9.36 -7.67 1.82
N ARG A 45 9.81 -6.93 2.83
CA ARG A 45 9.54 -7.28 4.24
C ARG A 45 8.07 -7.15 4.60
N ALA A 46 7.35 -6.16 4.07
CA ALA A 46 5.91 -6.04 4.27
C ALA A 46 5.16 -7.21 3.62
N TRP A 47 5.53 -7.55 2.38
CA TRP A 47 5.01 -8.71 1.66
C TRP A 47 5.26 -10.02 2.44
N ARG A 48 6.49 -10.27 2.89
CA ARG A 48 6.81 -11.46 3.72
C ARG A 48 5.98 -11.49 5.01
N GLN A 49 5.78 -10.34 5.64
CA GLN A 49 4.95 -10.25 6.85
C GLN A 49 3.49 -10.68 6.58
N ALA A 50 2.93 -10.30 5.42
CA ALA A 50 1.60 -10.71 5.01
C ALA A 50 1.52 -12.18 4.56
N ALA A 51 2.52 -12.66 3.82
CA ALA A 51 2.52 -13.99 3.20
C ALA A 51 2.86 -15.11 4.20
N ILE A 52 3.84 -14.91 5.07
CA ILE A 52 4.36 -15.96 5.98
C ILE A 52 4.45 -15.53 7.45
N GLY A 53 4.12 -14.27 7.76
CA GLY A 53 4.18 -13.75 9.12
C GLY A 53 3.04 -14.22 10.02
N LYS A 54 3.06 -13.76 11.28
CA LYS A 54 2.02 -14.09 12.28
C LYS A 54 0.61 -13.71 11.81
N GLY A 55 0.46 -12.74 10.90
CA GLY A 55 -0.81 -12.39 10.26
C GLY A 55 -1.37 -13.54 9.42
N ALA A 56 -0.55 -14.18 8.58
CA ALA A 56 -0.93 -15.37 7.81
C ALA A 56 -1.37 -16.53 8.72
N VAL A 57 -0.64 -16.75 9.81
CA VAL A 57 -0.89 -17.86 10.76
C VAL A 57 -2.10 -17.61 11.66
N ARG A 58 -2.32 -16.37 12.13
CA ARG A 58 -3.37 -16.03 13.12
C ARG A 58 -4.67 -15.52 12.51
N HIS A 59 -4.62 -14.90 11.33
CA HIS A 59 -5.76 -14.21 10.72
C HIS A 59 -5.94 -14.51 9.23
N GLY A 60 -4.89 -14.94 8.52
CA GLY A 60 -4.96 -15.27 7.11
C GLY A 60 -5.57 -16.64 6.82
N GLN A 61 -5.52 -17.60 7.76
CA GLN A 61 -6.01 -18.98 7.53
C GLN A 61 -5.42 -19.66 6.26
N SER A 62 -4.23 -19.23 5.81
CA SER A 62 -3.64 -19.61 4.51
C SER A 62 -4.40 -19.13 3.27
N LEU A 63 -5.30 -18.15 3.40
CA LEU A 63 -5.98 -17.53 2.29
C LEU A 63 -5.02 -16.63 1.48
N PRO A 64 -5.24 -16.48 0.17
CA PRO A 64 -4.66 -15.42 -0.64
C PRO A 64 -4.83 -14.05 0.03
N PHE A 65 -3.95 -13.10 -0.25
CA PHE A 65 -3.97 -11.78 0.38
C PHE A 65 -5.32 -11.07 0.19
N GLU A 66 -5.88 -11.20 -1.01
CA GLU A 66 -7.15 -10.65 -1.44
C GLU A 66 -8.34 -11.26 -0.68
N GLU A 67 -8.20 -12.47 -0.16
CA GLU A 67 -9.26 -13.18 0.56
C GLU A 67 -9.18 -13.01 2.09
N GLN A 68 -8.12 -12.37 2.57
CA GLN A 68 -7.95 -12.11 4.00
C GLN A 68 -9.14 -11.30 4.57
N PRO A 69 -9.52 -11.52 5.84
CA PRO A 69 -10.69 -10.89 6.45
C PRO A 69 -10.76 -9.37 6.30
N MET A 70 -9.61 -8.67 6.30
CA MET A 70 -9.57 -7.22 6.15
C MET A 70 -10.19 -6.74 4.82
N LEU A 71 -9.93 -7.45 3.72
CA LEU A 71 -10.48 -7.14 2.40
C LEU A 71 -11.91 -7.65 2.27
N SER A 72 -12.19 -8.87 2.74
CA SER A 72 -13.54 -9.44 2.76
C SER A 72 -14.53 -8.57 3.54
N ILE A 73 -14.12 -8.01 4.69
CA ILE A 73 -14.91 -7.05 5.47
C ILE A 73 -15.08 -5.74 4.69
N SER A 74 -14.03 -5.22 4.04
CA SER A 74 -14.15 -4.01 3.23
C SER A 74 -15.11 -4.19 2.04
N ARG A 75 -15.11 -5.35 1.38
CA ARG A 75 -16.09 -5.71 0.35
C ARG A 75 -17.51 -5.76 0.91
N LEU A 76 -17.69 -6.44 2.04
CA LEU A 76 -18.98 -6.51 2.74
C LEU A 76 -19.53 -5.12 3.09
N LEU A 77 -18.67 -4.22 3.57
CA LEU A 77 -19.04 -2.86 3.96
C LEU A 77 -19.10 -1.88 2.77
N GLY A 78 -18.70 -2.30 1.56
CA GLY A 78 -18.58 -1.43 0.39
C GLY A 78 -17.58 -0.27 0.56
N SER A 79 -16.61 -0.40 1.47
CA SER A 79 -15.74 0.70 1.89
C SER A 79 -14.34 0.23 2.33
N HIS A 80 -13.32 0.99 1.91
CA HIS A 80 -11.92 0.81 2.34
C HIS A 80 -11.56 1.63 3.60
N VAL A 81 -12.50 2.37 4.19
CA VAL A 81 -12.22 3.24 5.37
C VAL A 81 -11.65 2.44 6.54
N GLY A 82 -12.10 1.20 6.75
CA GLY A 82 -11.55 0.33 7.79
C GLY A 82 -10.07 -0.02 7.58
N LEU A 83 -9.63 -0.17 6.33
CA LEU A 83 -8.23 -0.41 5.98
C LEU A 83 -7.39 0.83 6.27
N LEU A 84 -7.87 2.02 5.89
CA LEU A 84 -7.20 3.29 6.18
C LEU A 84 -7.10 3.54 7.69
N TYR A 85 -8.17 3.29 8.43
CA TYR A 85 -8.19 3.41 9.88
C TYR A 85 -7.09 2.56 10.52
N GLN A 86 -6.96 1.30 10.09
CA GLN A 86 -5.93 0.41 10.60
C GLN A 86 -4.53 0.87 10.21
N ALA A 87 -4.31 1.35 8.98
CA ALA A 87 -3.02 1.91 8.57
C ALA A 87 -2.61 3.10 9.47
N ILE A 88 -3.54 4.04 9.70
CA ILE A 88 -3.32 5.20 10.59
C ILE A 88 -3.03 4.75 12.01
N LYS A 89 -3.83 3.83 12.56
CA LYS A 89 -3.64 3.30 13.92
C LYS A 89 -2.24 2.73 14.10
N LYS A 90 -1.79 1.89 13.16
CA LYS A 90 -0.47 1.25 13.23
C LYS A 90 0.67 2.27 13.12
N ALA A 91 0.56 3.24 12.21
CA ALA A 91 1.52 4.32 12.10
C ALA A 91 1.59 5.16 13.38
N GLN A 92 0.44 5.47 13.99
CA GLN A 92 0.39 6.21 15.26
C GLN A 92 0.99 5.40 16.41
N GLU A 93 0.63 4.14 16.55
CA GLU A 93 1.12 3.25 17.60
C GLU A 93 2.65 3.09 17.54
N SER A 94 3.24 3.03 16.34
CA SER A 94 4.68 2.87 16.16
C SER A 94 5.52 3.96 16.83
N GLN A 95 4.98 5.16 17.04
CA GLN A 95 5.71 6.30 17.60
C GLN A 95 6.09 6.12 19.07
N ARG A 96 5.42 5.21 19.79
CA ARG A 96 5.64 4.94 21.21
C ARG A 96 6.24 3.56 21.51
N LEU A 97 6.63 2.81 20.49
CA LEU A 97 7.11 1.44 20.62
C LEU A 97 8.64 1.36 20.46
N PRO A 98 9.28 0.31 21.00
CA PRO A 98 10.66 -0.02 20.65
C PRO A 98 10.82 -0.22 19.14
N THR A 99 11.98 0.14 18.59
CA THR A 99 12.24 0.21 17.14
C THR A 99 11.80 -1.03 16.38
N GLU A 100 12.10 -2.23 16.86
CA GLU A 100 11.77 -3.49 16.19
C GLU A 100 10.25 -3.75 16.14
N VAL A 101 9.53 -3.28 17.15
CA VAL A 101 8.07 -3.39 17.23
C VAL A 101 7.41 -2.30 16.39
N ALA A 102 7.92 -1.07 16.46
CA ALA A 102 7.50 0.05 15.63
C ALA A 102 7.60 -0.29 14.13
N VAL A 103 8.72 -0.88 13.71
CA VAL A 103 8.92 -1.35 12.34
C VAL A 103 7.89 -2.40 11.93
N LYS A 104 7.55 -3.36 12.80
CA LYS A 104 6.51 -4.36 12.49
C LYS A 104 5.13 -3.73 12.32
N GLU A 105 4.80 -2.71 13.10
CA GLU A 105 3.56 -1.95 12.94
C GLU A 105 3.54 -1.21 11.60
N LEU A 106 4.63 -0.54 11.22
CA LEU A 106 4.75 0.16 9.95
C LEU A 106 4.66 -0.77 8.74
N LEU A 107 5.31 -1.94 8.78
CA LEU A 107 5.14 -2.97 7.74
C LEU A 107 3.68 -3.45 7.65
N GLY A 108 2.99 -3.55 8.80
CA GLY A 108 1.57 -3.88 8.83
C GLY A 108 0.69 -2.78 8.24
N ALA A 109 1.07 -1.51 8.43
CA ALA A 109 0.38 -0.37 7.81
C ALA A 109 0.49 -0.42 6.28
N ILE A 110 1.66 -0.77 5.73
CA ILE A 110 1.85 -0.98 4.28
C ILE A 110 0.88 -2.03 3.76
N ASN A 111 0.69 -3.15 4.46
CA ASN A 111 -0.26 -4.19 4.06
C ASN A 111 -1.72 -3.70 4.05
N TYR A 112 -2.13 -2.88 5.02
CA TYR A 112 -3.46 -2.26 4.99
C TYR A 112 -3.63 -1.27 3.83
N LEU A 113 -2.59 -0.49 3.51
CA LEU A 113 -2.60 0.40 2.35
C LEU A 113 -2.68 -0.39 1.04
N ALA A 114 -1.94 -1.50 0.91
CA ALA A 114 -2.04 -2.39 -0.23
C ALA A 114 -3.47 -2.96 -0.38
N GLY A 115 -4.11 -3.39 0.71
CA GLY A 115 -5.51 -3.82 0.68
C GLY A 115 -6.47 -2.72 0.22
N ALA A 116 -6.22 -1.46 0.61
CA ALA A 116 -7.05 -0.33 0.19
C ALA A 116 -6.91 -0.04 -1.31
N VAL A 117 -5.69 -0.18 -1.85
CA VAL A 117 -5.44 -0.07 -3.30
C VAL A 117 -6.20 -1.16 -4.05
N ILE A 118 -6.05 -2.42 -3.66
CA ILE A 118 -6.75 -3.57 -4.28
C ILE A 118 -8.27 -3.34 -4.27
N PHE A 119 -8.85 -2.94 -3.13
CA PHE A 119 -10.28 -2.64 -3.06
C PHE A 119 -10.72 -1.55 -4.06
N LEU A 120 -9.93 -0.49 -4.20
CA LEU A 120 -10.24 0.62 -5.12
C LEU A 120 -10.07 0.21 -6.59
N GLU A 121 -9.12 -0.64 -6.89
CA GLU A 121 -8.91 -1.19 -8.24
C GLU A 121 -10.07 -2.12 -8.62
N GLU A 122 -10.44 -3.05 -7.74
CA GLU A 122 -11.60 -3.94 -7.89
C GLU A 122 -12.88 -3.12 -8.12
N LYS A 123 -13.14 -2.10 -7.28
CA LYS A 123 -14.34 -1.25 -7.37
C LYS A 123 -14.44 -0.48 -8.69
N HIS A 124 -13.31 -0.17 -9.32
CA HIS A 124 -13.25 0.57 -10.59
C HIS A 124 -13.05 -0.34 -11.82
N GLY A 125 -13.16 -1.66 -11.65
CA GLY A 125 -12.98 -2.62 -12.74
C GLY A 125 -11.56 -2.66 -13.30
N LYS A 126 -10.57 -2.20 -12.52
CA LYS A 126 -9.16 -2.41 -12.82
C LYS A 126 -8.79 -3.76 -12.21
N ALA A 127 -8.35 -4.71 -13.05
CA ALA A 127 -7.75 -5.92 -12.51
C ALA A 127 -6.52 -5.53 -11.67
N PRO A 128 -6.31 -6.13 -10.49
CA PRO A 128 -5.00 -6.12 -9.84
C PRO A 128 -3.94 -6.80 -10.73
#